data_AF-A0A919PWK1-F1
#
_entry.id   AF-A0A919PWK1-F1
#
_cell.length_a   1.000
_cell.length_b   1.000
_cell.length_c   1.000
_cell.angle_alpha   90.00
_cell.angle_beta   90.00
_cell.angle_gamma   90.00
#
_symmetry.space_group_name_H-M   'P 1'
#
loop_
_entity.id
_entity.type
_entity.pdbx_description
1 polymer ?
#
loop_
_entity_poly.entity_id
_entity_poly.type
_entity_poly.pdbx_seq_one_letter_code
_entity_poly.pdbx_strand_id
1 'polypeptide(L)'
;MAALDLLGRRWNLRIVWELQHGPIGFRALRQRCDDMSSSVLRQRLTELLDARLVAQQPDAAYALTDLGRGVFQALRPLARWSDAWASALSEDGRD
;
A
#
# COMPACT_ATOMS: atom_id res chain seq x y z
N MET A 1 9.78 -12.00 8.75
CA MET A 1 8.36 -12.35 9.01
C MET A 1 7.65 -12.13 7.69
N ALA A 2 7.01 -13.15 7.10
CA ALA A 2 6.56 -13.10 5.69
C ALA A 2 5.75 -11.84 5.32
N ALA A 3 4.90 -11.33 6.22
CA ALA A 3 4.15 -10.10 6.00
C ALA A 3 5.04 -8.84 5.88
N LEU A 4 6.01 -8.66 6.77
CA LEU A 4 6.95 -7.54 6.71
C LEU A 4 7.90 -7.66 5.50
N ASP A 5 8.26 -8.89 5.12
CA ASP A 5 9.13 -9.15 3.96
C ASP A 5 8.42 -8.79 2.63
N LEU A 6 7.09 -8.93 2.58
CA LEU A 6 6.26 -8.50 1.45
C LEU A 6 5.97 -7.00 1.48
N LEU A 7 5.52 -6.48 2.63
CA LEU A 7 5.07 -5.08 2.77
C LEU A 7 6.23 -4.09 2.83
N GLY A 8 7.41 -4.53 3.28
CA GLY A 8 8.65 -3.74 3.28
C GLY A 8 9.26 -3.57 1.89
N ARG A 9 8.78 -4.30 0.87
CA ARG A 9 9.18 -4.06 -0.52
C ARG A 9 8.66 -2.70 -0.96
N ARG A 10 9.53 -1.93 -1.61
CA ARG A 10 9.18 -0.62 -2.14
C ARG A 10 7.88 -0.71 -2.95
N TRP A 11 6.97 0.22 -2.66
CA TRP A 11 5.64 0.38 -3.28
C TRP A 11 4.53 -0.57 -2.83
N ASN A 12 4.80 -1.75 -2.26
CA ASN A 12 3.71 -2.67 -1.87
C ASN A 12 2.78 -2.04 -0.84
N LEU A 13 3.36 -1.41 0.20
CA LEU A 13 2.59 -0.68 1.20
C LEU A 13 1.78 0.48 0.60
N ARG A 14 2.38 1.23 -0.34
CA ARG A 14 1.72 2.35 -1.03
C ARG A 14 0.53 1.86 -1.85
N ILE A 15 0.67 0.76 -2.60
CA ILE A 15 -0.42 0.19 -3.40
C ILE A 15 -1.58 -0.25 -2.49
N VAL A 16 -1.29 -0.94 -1.39
CA VAL A 16 -2.31 -1.34 -0.41
C VAL A 16 -3.02 -0.12 0.17
N TRP A 17 -2.27 0.94 0.47
CA TRP A 17 -2.81 2.20 0.98
C TRP A 17 -3.74 2.89 -0.04
N GLU A 18 -3.36 2.95 -1.30
CA GLU A 18 -4.18 3.59 -2.34
C GLU A 18 -5.50 2.84 -2.57
N LEU A 19 -5.47 1.51 -2.52
CA LEU A 19 -6.65 0.64 -2.70
C LEU A 19 -7.61 0.62 -1.51
N GLN A 20 -7.28 1.26 -0.38
CA GLN A 20 -8.13 1.26 0.82
C GLN A 20 -9.52 1.87 0.56
N HIS A 21 -9.62 2.80 -0.40
CA HIS A 21 -10.84 3.56 -0.69
C HIS A 21 -11.74 2.88 -1.74
N GLY A 22 -11.30 1.74 -2.31
CA GLY A 22 -12.05 0.99 -3.31
C GLY A 22 -11.24 0.62 -4.54
N PRO A 23 -11.90 0.07 -5.58
CA PRO A 23 -11.25 -0.40 -6.79
C PRO A 23 -10.60 0.74 -7.59
N ILE A 24 -9.38 0.52 -8.10
CA ILE A 24 -8.64 1.49 -8.91
C ILE A 24 -8.06 0.80 -10.16
N GLY A 25 -8.30 1.40 -11.33
CA GLY A 25 -7.68 0.95 -12.58
C GLY A 25 -6.17 1.18 -12.63
N PHE A 26 -5.45 0.39 -13.43
CA PHE A 26 -3.98 0.39 -13.49
C PHE A 26 -3.36 1.80 -13.67
N ARG A 27 -3.88 2.60 -14.61
CA ARG A 27 -3.35 3.94 -14.91
C ARG A 27 -3.51 4.90 -13.73
N ALA A 28 -4.70 4.93 -13.13
CA ALA A 28 -4.98 5.77 -11.97
C ALA A 28 -4.15 5.33 -10.75
N LEU A 29 -3.98 4.03 -10.54
CA LEU A 29 -3.13 3.51 -9.46
C LEU A 29 -1.67 3.92 -9.64
N ARG A 30 -1.16 3.89 -10.88
CA ARG A 30 0.20 4.34 -11.20
C ARG A 30 0.41 5.82 -10.88
N GLN A 31 -0.53 6.67 -11.29
CA GLN A 31 -0.47 8.11 -11.01
C GLN A 31 -0.46 8.41 -9.50
N ARG A 32 -1.24 7.66 -8.72
CA ARG A 32 -1.28 7.80 -7.25
C ARG A 32 -0.02 7.28 -6.54
N CYS A 33 0.82 6.53 -7.23
CA CYS A 33 2.08 6.01 -6.72
C CYS A 33 3.28 6.72 -7.37
N ASP A 34 3.24 8.05 -7.41
CA ASP A 34 4.32 8.94 -7.90
C ASP A 34 4.86 8.54 -9.28
N ASP A 35 3.95 8.12 -10.18
CA ASP A 35 4.26 7.68 -11.54
C ASP A 35 5.36 6.61 -11.61
N MET A 36 5.36 5.64 -10.68
CA MET A 36 6.25 4.50 -10.75
C MET A 36 6.19 3.81 -12.13
N SER A 37 7.29 3.18 -12.54
CA SER A 37 7.31 2.51 -13.85
C SER A 37 6.23 1.43 -13.97
N SER A 38 5.68 1.28 -15.18
CA SER A 38 4.59 0.32 -15.41
C SER A 38 5.05 -1.13 -15.18
N SER A 39 6.32 -1.45 -15.41
CA SER A 39 6.88 -2.77 -15.13
C SER A 39 6.95 -3.05 -13.63
N VAL A 40 7.39 -2.07 -12.84
CA VAL A 40 7.41 -2.18 -11.38
C VAL A 40 6.00 -2.34 -10.83
N LEU A 41 5.03 -1.52 -11.27
CA LEU A 41 3.64 -1.63 -10.81
C LEU A 41 3.04 -3.01 -11.11
N ARG A 42 3.26 -3.55 -12.32
CA ARG A 42 2.80 -4.91 -12.67
C ARG A 42 3.41 -5.95 -11.74
N GLN A 43 4.73 -5.91 -11.53
CA GLN A 43 5.40 -6.86 -10.65
C GLN A 43 4.84 -6.80 -9.23
N ARG A 44 4.62 -5.59 -8.68
CA ARG A 44 4.03 -5.43 -7.35
C ARG A 44 2.60 -5.94 -7.26
N LEU A 45 1.78 -5.66 -8.28
CA LEU A 45 0.41 -6.18 -8.34
C LEU A 45 0.41 -7.70 -8.41
N THR A 46 1.30 -8.32 -9.19
CA THR A 46 1.46 -9.79 -9.22
C THR A 46 1.80 -10.33 -7.83
N GLU A 47 2.78 -9.76 -7.13
CA GLU A 47 3.13 -10.18 -5.76
C GLU A 47 1.93 -10.08 -4.80
N LEU A 48 1.13 -9.02 -4.88
CA LEU A 48 -0.03 -8.79 -4.03
C LEU A 48 -1.23 -9.67 -4.39
N LEU A 49 -1.39 -10.02 -5.67
CA LEU A 49 -2.37 -10.99 -6.17
C LEU A 49 -2.03 -12.40 -5.69
N ASP A 50 -0.76 -12.81 -5.84
CA ASP A 50 -0.26 -14.12 -5.38
C ASP A 50 -0.39 -14.26 -3.86
N ALA A 51 -0.19 -13.17 -3.12
CA ALA A 51 -0.43 -13.10 -1.67
C ALA A 51 -1.91 -13.04 -1.28
N ARG A 52 -2.84 -12.99 -2.25
CA ARG A 52 -4.30 -12.86 -2.06
C ARG A 52 -4.71 -11.60 -1.29
N LEU A 53 -3.89 -10.55 -1.29
CA LEU A 53 -4.18 -9.25 -0.66
C LEU A 53 -4.95 -8.34 -1.62
N VAL A 54 -4.68 -8.46 -2.91
CA VAL A 54 -5.35 -7.73 -3.98
C VAL A 54 -6.06 -8.73 -4.88
N ALA A 55 -7.19 -8.31 -5.46
CA ALA A 55 -7.88 -9.03 -6.53
C ALA A 55 -8.13 -8.09 -7.71
N GLN A 56 -8.08 -8.65 -8.93
CA GLN A 56 -8.51 -7.96 -10.13
C GLN A 56 -10.01 -8.18 -10.34
N GLN A 57 -10.74 -7.09 -10.55
CA GLN A 57 -12.18 -7.05 -10.81
C GLN A 57 -12.48 -7.30 -12.30
N PRO A 58 -13.74 -7.62 -12.67
CA PRO A 58 -14.12 -7.88 -14.07
C PRO A 58 -13.84 -6.72 -15.03
N ASP A 59 -13.84 -5.47 -14.53
CA ASP A 59 -13.52 -4.25 -15.27
C ASP A 59 -12.00 -3.95 -15.33
N ALA A 60 -11.18 -4.92 -14.93
CA ALA A 60 -9.72 -4.83 -14.80
C ALA A 60 -9.22 -3.84 -13.73
N ALA A 61 -10.09 -3.30 -12.87
CA ALA A 61 -9.68 -2.56 -11.69
C ALA A 61 -9.08 -3.49 -10.63
N TYR A 62 -8.21 -2.97 -9.77
CA TYR A 62 -7.65 -3.70 -8.64
C TYR A 62 -8.32 -3.26 -7.36
N ALA A 63 -8.60 -4.18 -6.44
CA ALA A 63 -9.20 -3.88 -5.14
C ALA A 63 -8.58 -4.75 -4.04
N LEU A 64 -8.61 -4.29 -2.79
CA LEU A 64 -8.27 -5.13 -1.66
C LEU A 64 -9.30 -6.25 -1.49
N THR A 65 -8.80 -7.46 -1.24
CA THR A 65 -9.62 -8.58 -0.75
C THR A 65 -10.01 -8.35 0.71
N ASP A 66 -10.86 -9.21 1.27
CA ASP A 66 -11.11 -9.21 2.73
C ASP A 66 -9.83 -9.41 3.53
N LEU A 67 -8.94 -10.29 3.07
CA LEU A 67 -7.62 -10.49 3.68
C LEU A 67 -6.75 -9.23 3.57
N GLY A 68 -6.74 -8.58 2.41
CA GLY A 68 -6.04 -7.31 2.19
C GLY A 68 -6.54 -6.17 3.07
N ARG A 69 -7.85 -6.10 3.31
CA ARG A 69 -8.45 -5.15 4.27
C ARG A 69 -7.92 -5.37 5.70
N GLY A 70 -7.64 -6.61 6.08
CA GLY A 70 -7.00 -6.93 7.36
C GLY A 70 -5.61 -6.31 7.52
N VAL A 71 -4.80 -6.31 6.45
CA VAL A 71 -3.49 -5.63 6.45
C VAL A 71 -3.65 -4.13 6.67
N PHE A 72 -4.56 -3.49 5.95
CA PHE A 72 -4.84 -2.07 6.13
C PHE A 72 -5.26 -1.75 7.58
N GLN A 73 -6.14 -2.55 8.17
CA GLN A 73 -6.56 -2.38 9.56
C GLN A 73 -5.39 -2.49 10.55
N ALA A 74 -4.49 -3.46 10.34
CA ALA A 74 -3.30 -3.64 11.16
C ALA A 74 -2.28 -2.49 11.02
N LEU A 75 -2.28 -1.78 9.89
CA LEU A 75 -1.40 -0.62 9.64
C LEU A 75 -1.92 0.67 10.27
N ARG A 76 -3.22 0.79 10.59
CA ARG A 76 -3.78 2.04 11.17
C ARG A 76 -3.12 2.47 12.48
N PRO A 77 -2.87 1.58 13.46
CA PRO A 77 -2.13 1.95 14.67
C PRO A 77 -0.70 2.39 14.36
N LEU A 78 -0.05 1.74 13.39
CA LEU A 78 1.31 2.10 12.96
C LEU A 78 1.35 3.49 12.31
N ALA A 79 0.35 3.83 11.49
CA ALA A 79 0.22 5.16 10.90
C ALA A 79 0.07 6.24 11.97
N ARG A 80 -0.80 6.02 12.97
CA ARG A 80 -0.96 6.95 14.11
C ARG A 80 0.32 7.12 14.91
N TRP A 81 1.04 6.03 15.15
CA TRP A 81 2.35 6.09 15.81
C TRP A 81 3.37 6.86 14.97
N SER A 82 3.35 6.70 13.65
CA SER A 82 4.23 7.43 12.73
C SER A 82 4.00 8.94 12.81
N ASP A 83 2.75 9.40 12.98
CA ASP A 83 2.44 10.82 13.15
C ASP A 83 3.03 11.37 14.46
N ALA A 84 2.91 10.62 15.55
CA ALA A 84 3.51 10.98 16.84
C ALA A 84 5.04 11.02 16.77
N TRP A 85 5.64 10.03 16.09
CA TRP A 85 7.08 9.96 15.88
C TRP A 85 7.60 11.14 15.03
N ALA A 86 6.90 11.48 13.94
CA ALA A 86 7.24 12.64 13.11
C ALA A 86 7.14 13.97 13.88
N SER A 87 6.15 14.08 14.79
CA SER A 87 6.00 15.25 15.67
C SER A 87 7.18 15.38 16.62
N ALA A 88 7.58 14.30 17.29
CA ALA A 88 8.74 14.29 18.19
C ALA A 88 10.05 14.72 17.49
N LEU A 89 10.31 14.20 16.29
CA LEU A 89 11.49 14.58 15.49
C LEU A 89 11.48 16.07 15.08
N SER A 90 10.30 16.69 14.97
CA SER A 90 10.14 18.11 14.59
C SER A 90 10.25 19.06 15.79
N GLU A 91 10.18 18.54 17.01
CA GLU A 91 10.41 19.26 18.26
C GLU A 91 11.91 19.29 18.58
N ASP A 92 12.61 18.16 18.40
CA ASP A 92 14.07 18.04 18.60
C ASP A 92 14.92 18.91 17.66
N GLY A 93 14.37 19.37 16.52
CA GLY A 93 15.06 20.25 15.57
C GLY A 93 14.89 21.75 15.83
N ARG A 94 14.21 22.14 16.91
CA ARG A 94 13.93 23.54 17.29
C ARG A 94 14.71 24.04 18.51
N ASP A 95 15.56 23.20 19.08
CA ASP A 95 16.57 23.53 20.11
C ASP A 95 17.99 23.47 19.53
#